data_AF-A0A431KN51-F1
#
_entry.id   AF-A0A431KN51-F1
#
_cell.length_a   1.000
_cell.length_b   1.000
_cell.length_c   1.000
_cell.angle_alpha   90.00
_cell.angle_beta   90.00
_cell.angle_gamma   90.00
#
_symmetry.space_group_name_H-M   'P 1'
#
loop_
_entity.id
_entity.type
_entity.pdbx_description
1 polymer ?
#
loop_
_entity_poly.entity_id
_entity_poly.type
_entity_poly.pdbx_seq_one_letter_code
_entity_poly.pdbx_strand_id
1 'polypeptide(L)'
;MRNTTLLFAFMLTAMAAHAGEPTTVPPKAIKVARELMVLLYNDKPESVVIDPVKVDGAFVEVQARSAGKVCSIKLQPHATANADGWVVSMHACQKAEGK
;
A
#
# COMPACT_ATOMS: atom_id res chain seq x y z
N MET A 1 -32.34 41.03 39.53
CA MET A 1 -31.76 39.66 39.60
C MET A 1 -30.92 39.46 38.35
N ARG A 2 -29.64 39.11 38.51
CA ARG A 2 -28.64 38.90 37.45
C ARG A 2 -28.71 37.46 36.91
N ASN A 3 -28.17 37.30 35.70
CA ASN A 3 -27.56 36.10 35.12
C ASN A 3 -28.47 35.00 34.54
N THR A 4 -28.42 34.86 33.22
CA THR A 4 -28.08 33.61 32.48
C THR A 4 -28.04 33.91 30.98
N THR A 5 -26.87 33.98 30.36
CA THR A 5 -26.08 32.88 29.75
C THR A 5 -26.15 33.02 28.23
N LEU A 6 -25.08 33.61 27.68
CA LEU A 6 -24.76 33.64 26.25
C LEU A 6 -24.68 32.21 25.70
N LEU A 7 -25.53 31.88 24.72
CA LEU A 7 -25.38 30.67 23.90
C LEU A 7 -24.45 30.98 22.73
N PHE A 8 -23.16 30.73 22.92
CA PHE A 8 -22.21 30.49 21.83
C PHE A 8 -22.49 29.08 21.29
N ALA A 9 -23.26 28.97 20.21
CA ALA A 9 -23.34 27.75 19.42
C ALA A 9 -22.39 27.88 18.22
N PHE A 10 -21.10 27.69 18.48
CA PHE A 10 -20.11 27.37 17.45
C PHE A 10 -20.31 25.88 17.11
N MET A 11 -21.22 25.56 16.17
CA MET A 11 -21.25 24.21 15.59
C MET A 11 -20.24 24.15 14.44
N LEU A 12 -19.09 23.57 14.76
CA LEU A 12 -17.99 23.27 13.86
C LEU A 12 -18.45 22.36 12.70
N THR A 13 -18.14 22.85 11.50
CA THR A 13 -17.74 22.15 10.27
C THR A 13 -17.66 20.61 10.37
N ALA A 14 -18.75 19.92 10.04
CA ALA A 14 -18.71 18.51 9.69
C ALA A 14 -18.34 18.36 8.20
N MET A 15 -17.09 18.65 7.86
CA MET A 15 -16.49 18.06 6.66
C MET A 15 -16.20 16.59 6.99
N ALA A 16 -17.19 15.74 6.78
CA ALA A 16 -16.96 14.31 6.66
C ALA A 16 -16.04 14.11 5.45
N ALA A 17 -14.74 13.99 5.74
CA ALA A 17 -13.76 13.44 4.83
C ALA A 17 -14.32 12.09 4.39
N HIS A 18 -14.85 12.03 3.17
CA HIS A 18 -15.03 10.78 2.50
C HIS A 18 -13.62 10.23 2.34
N ALA A 19 -13.26 9.33 3.25
CA ALA A 19 -12.09 8.48 3.14
C ALA A 19 -12.31 7.65 1.87
N GLY A 20 -11.96 8.23 0.73
CA GLY A 20 -11.88 7.52 -0.53
C GLY A 20 -10.98 6.32 -0.29
N GLU A 21 -11.45 5.15 -0.67
CA GLU A 21 -10.63 3.94 -0.65
C GLU A 21 -9.26 4.29 -1.24
N PRO A 22 -8.16 3.88 -0.59
CA PRO A 22 -6.84 4.19 -1.12
C PRO A 22 -6.76 3.67 -2.54
N THR A 23 -6.73 4.56 -3.52
CA THR A 23 -6.54 4.20 -4.94
C THR A 23 -5.06 3.96 -5.25
N THR A 24 -4.18 4.27 -4.29
CA THR A 24 -2.73 4.20 -4.41
C THR A 24 -2.19 3.12 -3.49
N VAL A 25 -1.21 2.36 -3.97
CA VAL A 25 -0.54 1.34 -3.16
C VAL A 25 0.19 2.01 -2.00
N PRO A 26 -0.02 1.57 -0.74
CA PRO A 26 0.67 2.14 0.41
C PRO A 26 2.19 2.02 0.29
N PRO A 27 2.98 3.08 0.62
CA PRO A 27 4.44 3.05 0.49
C PRO A 27 5.11 1.88 1.21
N LYS A 28 4.57 1.47 2.36
CA LYS A 28 5.04 0.31 3.13
C LYS A 28 4.84 -1.01 2.39
N ALA A 29 3.75 -1.16 1.64
CA ALA A 29 3.53 -2.34 0.80
C ALA A 29 4.51 -2.37 -0.40
N ILE A 30 4.79 -1.21 -1.00
CA ILE A 30 5.80 -1.07 -2.06
C ILE A 30 7.18 -1.50 -1.55
N LYS A 31 7.54 -1.06 -0.33
CA LYS A 31 8.80 -1.45 0.32
C LYS A 31 8.89 -2.96 0.49
N VAL A 32 7.87 -3.61 1.06
CA VAL A 32 7.86 -5.08 1.25
C VAL A 32 7.94 -5.82 -0.08
N ALA A 33 7.23 -5.37 -1.12
CA ALA A 33 7.31 -5.97 -2.45
C ALA A 33 8.73 -5.87 -3.06
N ARG A 34 9.40 -4.72 -2.86
CA ARG A 34 10.78 -4.51 -3.32
C ARG A 34 11.78 -5.37 -2.55
N GLU A 35 11.66 -5.43 -1.23
CA GLU A 35 12.50 -6.27 -0.38
C GLU A 35 12.38 -7.76 -0.72
N LEU A 36 11.17 -8.22 -1.05
CA LEU A 36 10.95 -9.59 -1.53
C LEU A 36 11.77 -9.88 -2.80
N MET A 37 11.78 -8.96 -3.76
CA MET A 37 12.54 -9.12 -5.01
C MET A 37 14.05 -9.18 -4.78
N VAL A 38 14.55 -8.32 -3.89
CA VAL A 38 15.97 -8.31 -3.48
C VAL A 38 16.33 -9.64 -2.82
N LEU A 39 15.47 -10.14 -1.91
CA LEU A 39 15.74 -11.35 -1.14
C LEU A 39 15.66 -12.63 -1.98
N LEU A 40 14.64 -12.77 -2.84
CA LEU A 40 14.44 -13.99 -3.63
C LEU A 40 15.31 -14.06 -4.88
N TYR A 41 15.66 -12.91 -5.46
CA TYR A 41 16.32 -12.86 -6.76
C TYR A 41 17.65 -12.12 -6.77
N ASN A 42 18.13 -11.65 -5.61
CA ASN A 42 19.36 -10.87 -5.50
C ASN A 42 19.36 -9.64 -6.42
N ASP A 43 18.16 -9.06 -6.64
CA ASP A 43 18.02 -7.80 -7.38
C ASP A 43 18.66 -6.65 -6.61
N LYS A 44 19.08 -5.63 -7.35
CA LYS A 44 19.40 -4.35 -6.73
C LYS A 44 18.09 -3.63 -6.38
N PRO A 45 17.93 -3.08 -5.16
CA PRO A 45 16.70 -2.41 -4.77
C PRO A 45 16.27 -1.36 -5.78
N GLU A 46 17.19 -0.56 -6.30
CA GLU A 46 16.94 0.52 -7.27
C GLU A 46 16.55 0.03 -8.67
N SER A 47 16.87 -1.22 -9.03
CA SER A 47 16.50 -1.78 -10.35
C SER A 47 15.10 -2.37 -10.39
N VAL A 48 14.42 -2.49 -9.24
CA VAL A 48 13.06 -3.01 -9.16
C VAL A 48 12.07 -1.87 -9.41
N VAL A 49 11.22 -1.97 -10.42
CA VAL A 49 10.09 -1.07 -10.63
C VAL A 49 8.84 -1.72 -10.05
N ILE A 50 8.05 -0.96 -9.29
CA ILE A 50 6.80 -1.45 -8.68
C ILE A 50 5.64 -0.69 -9.31
N ASP A 51 4.76 -1.41 -9.98
CA ASP A 51 3.57 -0.87 -10.62
C ASP A 51 2.32 -1.37 -9.88
N PRO A 52 1.36 -0.48 -9.56
CA PRO A 52 0.09 -0.90 -8.98
C PRO A 52 -0.72 -1.73 -10.01
N VAL A 53 -1.26 -2.87 -9.57
CA VAL A 53 -2.23 -3.66 -10.36
C VAL A 53 -3.62 -3.49 -9.79
N LYS A 54 -3.78 -3.69 -8.49
CA LYS A 54 -5.05 -3.55 -7.78
C LYS A 54 -4.80 -3.02 -6.37
N VAL A 55 -5.65 -2.10 -5.93
CA VAL A 55 -5.70 -1.66 -4.53
C VAL A 55 -7.14 -1.88 -4.07
N ASP A 56 -7.27 -2.71 -3.05
CA ASP A 56 -8.54 -3.12 -2.44
C ASP A 56 -8.36 -2.95 -0.94
N GLY A 57 -9.38 -2.51 -0.20
CA GLY A 57 -9.27 -2.25 1.24
C GLY A 57 -8.71 -3.44 2.04
N ALA A 58 -8.83 -4.67 1.52
CA ALA A 58 -8.30 -5.88 2.12
C ALA A 58 -6.91 -6.31 1.60
N PHE A 59 -6.51 -5.93 0.39
CA PHE A 59 -5.23 -6.34 -0.20
C PHE A 59 -4.77 -5.39 -1.30
N VAL A 60 -3.47 -5.42 -1.55
CA VAL A 60 -2.88 -4.74 -2.71
C VAL A 60 -2.18 -5.77 -3.58
N GLU A 61 -2.31 -5.61 -4.89
CA GLU A 61 -1.57 -6.38 -5.87
C GLU A 61 -0.69 -5.41 -6.65
N VAL A 62 0.59 -5.77 -6.78
CA VAL A 62 1.58 -5.01 -7.52
C VAL A 62 2.31 -5.90 -8.51
N GLN A 63 2.81 -5.31 -9.58
CA GLN A 63 3.78 -5.91 -10.47
C GLN A 63 5.16 -5.37 -10.13
N ALA A 64 6.07 -6.27 -9.73
CA ALA A 64 7.48 -5.97 -9.59
C ALA A 64 8.23 -6.37 -10.85
N ARG A 65 8.84 -5.40 -11.52
CA ARG A 65 9.63 -5.61 -12.74
C ARG A 65 11.11 -5.38 -12.45
N SER A 66 11.93 -6.32 -12.88
CA SER A 66 13.39 -6.23 -12.83
C SER A 66 13.95 -6.92 -14.07
N ALA A 67 15.24 -6.75 -14.38
CA ALA A 67 15.86 -7.21 -15.62
C ALA A 67 15.45 -8.66 -16.00
N GLY A 68 14.65 -8.79 -17.07
CA GLY A 68 14.21 -10.08 -17.58
C GLY A 68 13.12 -10.78 -16.78
N LYS A 69 12.42 -10.12 -15.86
CA LYS A 69 11.36 -10.73 -15.05
C LYS A 69 10.27 -9.75 -14.62
N VAL A 70 9.06 -10.30 -14.56
CA VAL A 70 7.87 -9.62 -14.05
C VAL A 70 7.22 -10.53 -13.02
N CYS A 71 6.95 -9.98 -11.84
CA CYS A 71 6.38 -10.72 -10.72
C CYS A 71 5.08 -10.06 -10.28
N SER A 72 3.99 -10.81 -10.21
CA SER A 72 2.78 -10.38 -9.49
C SER A 72 2.95 -10.72 -8.01
N ILE A 73 2.75 -9.72 -7.16
CA ILE A 73 2.88 -9.82 -5.70
C ILE A 73 1.58 -9.31 -5.09
N LYS A 74 0.90 -10.18 -4.34
CA LYS A 74 -0.26 -9.82 -3.53
C LYS A 74 0.18 -9.62 -2.09
N LEU A 75 -0.13 -8.47 -1.52
CA LEU A 75 0.14 -8.12 -0.13
C LEU A 75 -1.16 -7.81 0.61
N GLN A 76 -1.19 -8.10 1.89
CA GLN A 76 -2.31 -7.75 2.77
C GLN A 76 -1.80 -7.20 4.09
N PRO A 77 -2.52 -6.26 4.72
CA PRO A 77 -2.20 -5.83 6.07
C PRO A 77 -2.43 -6.98 7.05
N HIS A 78 -1.53 -7.17 8.02
CA HIS A 78 -1.69 -8.21 9.03
C HIS A 78 -1.15 -7.77 10.39
N ALA A 79 -1.85 -8.11 11.47
CA ALA A 79 -1.50 -7.68 12.83
C ALA A 79 -0.14 -8.23 13.31
N THR A 80 0.26 -9.39 12.78
CA THR A 80 1.54 -10.05 13.10
C THR A 80 2.62 -9.84 12.02
N ALA A 81 2.41 -8.89 11.12
CA ALA A 81 3.41 -8.58 10.10
C ALA A 81 4.68 -7.98 10.72
N ASN A 82 5.69 -7.76 9.88
CA ASN A 82 6.88 -7.00 10.25
C ASN A 82 6.51 -5.53 10.60
N ALA A 83 7.51 -4.70 10.94
CA ALA A 83 7.31 -3.29 11.29
C ALA A 83 6.61 -2.46 10.19
N ASP A 84 6.57 -2.96 8.97
CA ASP A 84 5.87 -2.33 7.86
C ASP A 84 4.38 -2.66 7.81
N GLY A 85 3.92 -3.69 8.53
CA GLY A 85 2.49 -4.01 8.68
C GLY A 85 1.89 -4.82 7.53
N TRP A 86 2.71 -5.31 6.59
CA TRP A 86 2.28 -6.04 5.40
C TRP A 86 2.89 -7.44 5.32
N VAL A 87 2.10 -8.39 4.84
CA VAL A 87 2.56 -9.76 4.52
C VAL A 87 2.33 -10.05 3.05
N VAL A 88 3.24 -10.80 2.45
CA VAL A 88 3.09 -11.34 1.09
C VAL A 88 2.18 -12.55 1.16
N SER A 89 1.02 -12.49 0.52
CA SER A 89 0.06 -13.60 0.46
C SER A 89 0.19 -14.43 -0.82
N MET A 90 0.71 -13.84 -1.90
CA MET A 90 1.00 -14.54 -3.15
C MET A 90 2.18 -13.88 -3.85
N HIS A 91 2.98 -14.70 -4.52
CA HIS A 91 4.10 -14.26 -5.34
C HIS A 91 4.25 -15.22 -6.53
N ALA A 92 4.10 -14.70 -7.75
CA ALA A 92 4.24 -15.46 -8.98
C ALA A 92 5.09 -14.66 -9.98
N CYS A 93 6.15 -15.28 -10.50
CA CYS A 93 7.08 -14.62 -11.41
C CYS A 93 7.17 -15.35 -12.75
N GLN A 94 7.31 -14.56 -13.81
CA GLN A 94 7.55 -15.02 -15.15
C GLN A 94 8.81 -14.34 -15.69
N LYS A 95 9.56 -15.04 -16.54
CA LYS A 95 10.61 -14.38 -17.34
C LYS A 95 9.92 -13.37 -18.26
N ALA A 96 10.44 -12.15 -18.32
CA ALA A 96 10.01 -11.20 -19.31
C ALA A 96 10.46 -11.73 -20.67
N GLU A 97 9.50 -12.08 -21.54
CA GLU A 97 9.80 -12.47 -22.91
C GLU A 97 10.47 -11.27 -23.60
N GLY A 98 11.71 -11.47 -24.04
CA GLY A 98 12.44 -10.49 -24.82
C GLY A 98 11.70 -10.27 -26.13
N LYS A 99 11.27 -9.02 -26.38
CA LYS A 99 10.93 -8.57 -27.73
C LYS A 99 12.20 -8.27 -28.51
#